data_AF-A0A962T5P8-F1
#
_entry.id   AF-A0A962T5P8-F1
#
_cell.length_a   1.000
_cell.length_b   1.000
_cell.length_c   1.000
_cell.angle_alpha   90.00
_cell.angle_beta   90.00
_cell.angle_gamma   90.00
#
_symmetry.space_group_name_H-M   'P 1'
#
loop_
_entity.id
_entity.type
_entity.pdbx_description
1 polymer ?
#
loop_
_entity_poly.entity_id
_entity_poly.type
_entity_poly.pdbx_seq_one_letter_code
_entity_poly.pdbx_strand_id
1 'polypeptide(L)' 'MATSPFEPWPLNEQTAKILGLPLVALTPYAQLWANSTEWLWFEPMEHVAIWQGPDAQHGFYADSLDEALECIERRAVG' A
#
# COMPACT_ATOMS: atom_id res chain seq x y z
N MET A 1 1.61 2.51 21.21
CA MET A 1 1.42 1.88 19.89
C MET A 1 0.51 2.80 19.12
N ALA A 2 1.07 3.65 18.25
CA ALA A 2 0.23 4.42 17.34
C ALA A 2 -0.37 3.41 16.37
N THR A 3 -1.69 3.30 16.35
CA THR A 3 -2.39 2.56 15.29
C THR A 3 -2.16 3.34 14.00
N SER A 4 -1.53 2.70 13.01
CA SER A 4 -1.35 3.30 11.69
C SER A 4 -2.70 3.81 11.18
N PRO A 5 -2.78 5.01 10.55
CA PRO A 5 -4.04 5.54 10.04
C PRO A 5 -4.58 4.74 8.84
N PHE A 6 -3.79 3.80 8.32
CA PHE A 6 -4.19 2.90 7.26
C PHE A 6 -5.01 1.73 7.82
N GLU A 7 -6.08 1.39 7.10
CA GLU A 7 -6.91 0.24 7.39
C GLU A 7 -6.94 -0.72 6.20
N PRO A 8 -7.14 -2.03 6.42
CA PRO A 8 -7.28 -2.98 5.32
C PRO A 8 -8.45 -2.58 4.40
N TRP A 9 -8.20 -2.57 3.10
CA TRP A 9 -9.21 -2.26 2.10
C TRP A 9 -9.31 -3.38 1.06
N PRO A 10 -10.50 -3.69 0.50
CA PRO A 10 -10.63 -4.77 -0.46
C PRO A 10 -9.76 -4.56 -1.69
N LEU A 11 -8.97 -5.57 -2.06
CA LEU A 11 -8.22 -5.58 -3.31
C LEU A 11 -8.94 -6.46 -4.33
N ASN A 12 -9.67 -5.83 -5.24
CA ASN A 12 -10.43 -6.50 -6.30
C ASN A 12 -10.43 -5.64 -7.57
N GLU A 13 -11.03 -6.13 -8.66
CA GLU A 13 -11.07 -5.41 -9.94
C GLU A 13 -11.65 -4.01 -9.85
N GLN A 14 -12.69 -3.84 -9.03
CA GLN A 14 -13.32 -2.54 -8.85
C GLN A 14 -12.39 -1.55 -8.14
N THR A 15 -11.76 -1.97 -7.03
CA THR A 15 -10.84 -1.09 -6.29
C THR A 15 -9.56 -0.82 -7.07
N ALA A 16 -9.00 -1.80 -7.77
CA ALA A 16 -7.86 -1.58 -8.66
C ALA A 16 -8.18 -0.54 -9.75
N LYS A 17 -9.37 -0.59 -10.35
CA LYS A 17 -9.81 0.40 -11.33
C LYS A 17 -9.94 1.81 -10.73
N ILE A 18 -10.48 1.94 -9.52
CA ILE A 18 -10.61 3.23 -8.82
C ILE A 18 -9.23 3.82 -8.53
N LEU A 19 -8.28 2.98 -8.12
CA LEU A 19 -6.92 3.39 -7.74
C LEU A 19 -5.94 3.46 -8.91
N GLY A 20 -6.35 3.09 -10.12
CA GLY A 20 -5.47 3.03 -11.29
C GLY A 20 -4.42 1.92 -11.21
N LEU A 21 -4.61 0.91 -10.37
CA LEU A 21 -3.72 -0.24 -10.28
C LEU A 21 -3.93 -1.16 -11.51
N PRO A 22 -2.84 -1.70 -12.09
CA PRO A 22 -2.97 -2.66 -13.18
C PRO A 22 -3.56 -3.98 -12.65
N LEU A 23 -4.32 -4.71 -13.48
CA LEU A 23 -4.94 -5.98 -13.08
C LEU A 23 -3.92 -7.04 -12.61
N VAL A 24 -2.66 -6.95 -13.05
CA VAL A 24 -1.57 -7.82 -12.59
C VAL A 24 -1.25 -7.64 -11.09
N ALA A 25 -1.63 -6.50 -10.50
CA ALA A 25 -1.48 -6.24 -9.07
C ALA A 25 -2.54 -6.96 -8.21
N LEU A 26 -3.55 -7.59 -8.82
CA LEU A 26 -4.57 -8.39 -8.15
C LEU A 26 -4.10 -9.84 -7.98
N THR A 27 -3.15 -10.05 -7.08
CA THR A 27 -2.70 -11.40 -6.74
C THR A 27 -3.47 -11.93 -5.52
N PRO A 28 -3.45 -13.26 -5.29
CA PRO A 28 -4.08 -13.84 -4.09
C PRO A 28 -3.45 -13.41 -2.76
N TYR A 29 -2.23 -12.88 -2.78
CA TYR A 29 -1.45 -12.55 -1.58
C TYR A 29 -1.27 -11.05 -1.38
N ALA A 30 -1.49 -10.26 -2.44
CA ALA A 30 -1.40 -8.82 -2.38
C ALA A 30 -2.43 -8.26 -1.39
N GLN A 31 -2.00 -7.24 -0.66
CA GLN A 31 -2.80 -6.55 0.34
C GLN A 31 -2.91 -5.09 -0.04
N LEU A 32 -4.09 -4.52 0.19
CA LEU A 32 -4.35 -3.10 0.02
C LEU A 32 -4.74 -2.52 1.36
N TRP A 33 -4.06 -1.45 1.73
CA TRP A 33 -4.30 -0.68 2.95
C TRP A 33 -4.50 0.77 2.56
N ALA A 34 -5.50 1.44 3.12
CA ALA A 34 -5.82 2.80 2.71
C ALA A 34 -6.33 3.64 3.89
N ASN A 35 -6.21 4.95 3.76
CA ASN A 35 -6.83 5.93 4.62
C ASN A 35 -7.68 6.89 3.75
N SER A 36 -8.09 8.05 4.27
CA SER A 36 -8.94 8.99 3.51
C SER A 36 -8.26 9.65 2.31
N THR A 37 -6.93 9.62 2.22
CA THR A 37 -6.13 10.40 1.24
C THR A 37 -5.08 9.58 0.51
N GLU A 38 -4.71 8.41 1.02
CA GLU A 38 -3.55 7.65 0.60
C GLU A 38 -3.85 6.16 0.57
N TRP A 39 -3.02 5.40 -0.15
CA TRP A 39 -3.08 3.94 -0.15
C TRP A 39 -1.71 3.29 -0.27
N LEU A 40 -1.61 2.08 0.26
CA LEU A 40 -0.48 1.17 0.21
C LEU A 40 -0.94 -0.14 -0.42
N TRP A 41 -0.32 -0.51 -1.52
CA TRP A 41 -0.38 -1.85 -2.08
C TRP A 41 0.88 -2.61 -1.71
N PHE A 42 0.76 -3.82 -1.19
CA PHE A 42 1.89 -4.66 -0.76
C PHE A 42 1.77 -6.08 -1.32
N GLU A 43 2.81 -6.56 -1.99
CA GLU A 43 2.94 -7.93 -2.47
C GLU A 43 4.01 -8.67 -1.64
N PRO A 44 3.59 -9.53 -0.69
CA PRO A 44 4.53 -10.23 0.18
C PRO A 44 5.39 -11.26 -0.56
N MET A 45 4.93 -11.84 -1.68
CA MET A 45 5.72 -12.85 -2.39
C MET A 45 6.90 -12.24 -3.16
N GLU A 46 6.80 -10.97 -3.53
CA GLU A 46 7.82 -10.23 -4.27
C GLU A 46 8.61 -9.26 -3.38
N HIS A 47 8.23 -9.13 -2.09
CA HIS A 47 8.79 -8.17 -1.15
C HIS A 47 8.70 -6.71 -1.63
N VAL A 48 7.62 -6.37 -2.35
CA VAL A 48 7.44 -5.06 -2.97
C VAL A 48 6.21 -4.35 -2.40
N ALA A 49 6.38 -3.07 -2.13
CA ALA A 49 5.32 -2.15 -1.74
C ALA A 49 5.25 -0.97 -2.70
N ILE A 50 4.03 -0.49 -2.93
CA ILE A 50 3.73 0.73 -3.66
C ILE A 50 2.84 1.58 -2.76
N TRP A 51 3.33 2.76 -2.41
CA TRP A 51 2.56 3.76 -1.68
C TRP A 51 2.21 4.91 -2.60
N GLN A 52 0.94 5.29 -2.63
CA GLN A 52 0.48 6.55 -3.19
C GLN A 52 0.29 7.54 -2.05
N GLY A 53 1.29 8.39 -1.88
CA GLY A 53 1.24 9.51 -0.95
C GLY A 53 0.52 10.72 -1.56
N PRO A 54 0.40 11.82 -0.78
CA PRO A 54 -0.26 13.04 -1.21
C PRO A 54 0.42 13.69 -2.42
N ASP A 55 1.75 13.59 -2.52
CA ASP A 55 2.53 14.29 -3.55
C ASP A 55 2.88 13.38 -4.74
N ALA A 56 3.16 12.10 -4.49
CA ALA A 56 3.65 11.18 -5.51
C ALA A 56 3.44 9.70 -5.15
N GLN A 57 3.59 8.87 -6.17
CA GLN A 57 3.66 7.41 -6.04
C GLN A 57 5.11 6.99 -5.77
N HIS A 58 5.30 6.07 -4.82
CA HIS A 58 6.60 5.56 -4.41
C HIS A 58 6.58 4.04 -4.36
N GLY A 59 7.43 3.41 -5.18
CA GLY A 59 7.74 1.98 -5.07
C GLY A 59 8.96 1.76 -4.18
N PHE A 60 8.91 0.74 -3.32
CA PHE A 60 10.02 0.35 -2.45
C PHE A 60 9.94 -1.13 -2.05
N TYR A 61 11.04 -1.66 -1.53
CA TYR A 61 11.08 -3.02 -0.99
C TYR A 61 10.67 -3.03 0.48
N ALA A 62 9.93 -4.05 0.88
CA ALA A 62 9.57 -4.32 2.28
C ALA A 62 9.40 -5.83 2.47
N ASP A 63 9.94 -6.37 3.56
CA ASP A 63 9.85 -7.80 3.87
C ASP A 63 8.54 -8.17 4.56
N SER A 64 7.83 -7.17 5.09
CA SER A 64 6.55 -7.34 5.75
C SER A 64 5.65 -6.12 5.57
N LEU A 65 4.35 -6.32 5.80
CA LEU A 65 3.39 -5.23 5.81
C LEU A 65 3.70 -4.19 6.90
N ASP A 66 4.07 -4.65 8.10
CA ASP A 66 4.41 -3.76 9.22
C ASP A 66 5.61 -2.87 8.87
N GLU A 67 6.65 -3.45 8.25
CA GLU A 67 7.78 -2.68 7.73
C GLU A 67 7.34 -1.69 6.65
N ALA A 68 6.46 -2.10 5.73
CA ALA A 68 5.96 -1.22 4.68
C ALA A 68 5.21 -0.01 5.25
N LEU A 69 4.38 -0.22 6.27
CA LEU A 69 3.67 0.85 6.98
C LEU A 69 4.65 1.76 7.75
N GLU A 70 5.63 1.20 8.46
CA GLU A 70 6.68 1.99 9.11
C GLU A 70 7.47 2.86 8.12
N CYS A 71 7.76 2.33 6.92
CA CYS A 71 8.43 3.07 5.86
C CYS A 71 7.62 4.28 5.38
N ILE A 72 6.30 4.16 5.28
CA ILE A 72 5.41 5.28 4.93
C ILE A 72 5.42 6.32 6.05
N GLU A 73 5.27 5.90 7.31
CA GLU A 73 5.25 6.81 8.45
C GLU A 73 6.56 7.62 8.56
N ARG A 74 7.71 6.99 8.31
CA ARG A 74 9.00 7.70 8.25
C ARG A 74 9.09 8.70 7.09
N ARG A 75 8.44 8.42 5.96
CA ARG A 75 8.44 9.28 4.77
C ARG A 75 7.44 10.43 4.87
N ALA A 76 6.29 10.21 5.50
CA ALA A 76 5.26 11.24 5.70
C ALA A 76 5.67 12.34 6.69
N VAL A 77 6.67 12.09 7.55
CA VAL A 77 7.20 13.03 8.55
C VAL A 77 8.46 13.78 8.03
N GLY A 78 8.97 13.43 6.85
CA GLY A 78 10.11 14.09 6.21
C GLY A 78 9.71 15.30 5.38
#